data_AF-A0A428QD98-F1
#
_entry.id   AF-A0A428QD98-F1
#
_cell.length_a   1.000
_cell.length_b   1.000
_cell.length_c   1.000
_cell.angle_alpha   90.00
_cell.angle_beta   90.00
_cell.angle_gamma   90.00
#
_symmetry.space_group_name_H-M   'P 1'
#
loop_
_entity.id
_entity.type
_entity.pdbx_description
1 polymer ?
#
loop_
_entity_poly.entity_id
_entity_poly.type
_entity_poly.pdbx_seq_one_letter_code
_entity_poly.pdbx_strand_id
1 'polypeptide(L)'
;MSIVAESRLCRALFALPILAFAGLMVRAFAMGEPIAPVLEKMLEKSEFTWDGGSVKILKEFYGIPLLDEIFAHITVAFAQLQFFSDPKAYWHSLVFLTDFAGMYMVFLIEGYRPANKFPLVRFPLIIPLLSQLMGIGVVAPIYFFFFYVFTPAYKLTTPSLHRPGVAPCLALLPTLTLTYFSSHFPSYFHPSLEARNWWNWIWQLFPIWGSFTMLAISKIISGSGKTRSTKDDSNQELVILRITVYLLAFISTATWWYTIPKIEGPVSEVFMPQYFVESPQEPDECLRSILQYDYICTYSAGFLWLAYHFSDLEKAGICEVPWIRGLVVAGVVGVVVGPGSLFILIWLLREELLASQASVRETEKF
;
A
#
# COMPACT_ATOMS: atom_id res chain seq x y z
N MET A 1 -12.77 33.75 4.07
CA MET A 1 -13.62 33.05 3.07
C MET A 1 -14.35 31.92 3.78
N SER A 2 -15.68 31.95 3.84
CA SER A 2 -16.48 30.90 4.49
C SER A 2 -16.36 29.60 3.70
N ILE A 3 -15.73 28.57 4.26
CA ILE A 3 -15.68 27.25 3.62
C ILE A 3 -17.09 26.69 3.73
N VAL A 4 -17.83 26.71 2.61
CA VAL A 4 -19.15 26.08 2.52
C VAL A 4 -19.02 24.63 2.95
N ALA A 5 -19.89 24.20 3.89
CA ALA A 5 -19.88 22.83 4.35
C ALA A 5 -20.22 21.89 3.18
N GLU A 6 -19.21 21.15 2.71
CA GLU A 6 -19.38 20.19 1.62
C GLU A 6 -20.34 19.07 2.03
N SER A 7 -21.32 18.79 1.17
CA SER A 7 -22.24 17.67 1.37
C SER A 7 -21.50 16.33 1.25
N ARG A 8 -21.59 15.51 2.29
CA ARG A 8 -21.02 14.15 2.28
C ARG A 8 -21.63 13.27 1.19
N LEU A 9 -22.91 13.45 0.90
CA LEU A 9 -23.59 12.71 -0.16
C LEU A 9 -22.99 13.05 -1.53
N CYS A 10 -22.76 14.34 -1.79
CA CYS A 10 -22.13 14.77 -3.04
C CYS A 10 -20.70 14.20 -3.18
N ARG A 11 -19.91 14.23 -2.10
CA ARG A 11 -18.57 13.61 -2.09
C ARG A 11 -18.64 12.10 -2.33
N ALA A 12 -19.59 11.41 -1.73
CA ALA A 12 -19.78 9.97 -1.93
C ALA A 12 -20.15 9.64 -3.38
N LEU A 13 -21.11 10.36 -3.97
CA LEU A 13 -21.49 10.16 -5.38
C LEU A 13 -20.32 10.45 -6.31
N PHE A 14 -19.55 11.51 -6.05
CA PHE A 14 -18.35 11.85 -6.82
C PHE A 14 -17.24 10.80 -6.68
N ALA A 15 -17.16 10.11 -5.55
CA ALA A 15 -16.15 9.10 -5.27
C ALA A 15 -16.49 7.68 -5.75
N LEU A 16 -17.71 7.44 -6.26
CA LEU A 16 -18.11 6.12 -6.79
C LEU A 16 -17.14 5.50 -7.80
N PRO A 17 -16.49 6.26 -8.71
CA PRO A 17 -15.50 5.68 -9.63
C PRO A 17 -14.34 4.98 -8.94
N ILE A 18 -13.97 5.35 -7.70
CA ILE A 18 -12.96 4.62 -6.92
C ILE A 18 -13.43 3.19 -6.65
N LEU A 19 -14.70 2.98 -6.31
CA LEU A 19 -15.25 1.65 -5.99
C LEU A 19 -15.33 0.72 -7.20
N ALA A 20 -15.29 1.26 -8.44
CA ALA A 20 -15.24 0.44 -9.64
C ALA A 20 -14.00 -0.48 -9.66
N PHE A 21 -12.87 -0.04 -9.10
CA PHE A 21 -11.66 -0.86 -8.98
C PHE A 21 -11.85 -2.05 -8.03
N ALA A 22 -12.61 -1.89 -6.95
CA ALA A 22 -12.95 -3.02 -6.09
C ALA A 22 -13.82 -4.04 -6.83
N GLY A 23 -14.81 -3.59 -7.61
CA GLY A 23 -15.61 -4.48 -8.45
C GLY A 23 -14.79 -5.23 -9.50
N LEU A 24 -13.82 -4.56 -10.11
CA LEU A 24 -12.89 -5.17 -11.07
C LEU A 24 -12.00 -6.23 -10.39
N MET A 25 -11.50 -5.97 -9.19
CA MET A 25 -10.73 -6.96 -8.44
C MET A 25 -11.57 -8.15 -7.97
N VAL A 26 -12.83 -7.93 -7.56
CA VAL A 26 -13.76 -9.03 -7.22
C VAL A 26 -14.00 -9.93 -8.44
N ARG A 27 -14.16 -9.38 -9.64
CA ARG A 27 -14.18 -10.16 -10.88
C ARG A 27 -12.89 -10.97 -11.03
N ALA A 28 -11.73 -10.36 -10.78
CA ALA A 28 -10.46 -11.05 -10.93
C ALA A 28 -10.33 -12.27 -9.99
N PHE A 29 -10.75 -12.15 -8.74
CA PHE A 29 -10.81 -13.29 -7.83
C PHE A 29 -11.76 -14.40 -8.29
N ALA A 30 -12.87 -14.05 -8.93
CA ALA A 30 -13.78 -15.03 -9.50
C ALA A 30 -13.15 -15.84 -10.66
N MET A 31 -12.02 -15.38 -11.22
CA MET A 31 -11.23 -16.16 -12.20
C MET A 31 -10.33 -17.21 -11.53
N GLY A 32 -10.31 -17.30 -10.19
CA GLY A 32 -9.43 -18.14 -9.37
C GLY A 32 -9.70 -19.65 -9.38
N GLU A 33 -10.74 -20.11 -10.05
CA GLU A 33 -11.14 -21.53 -10.06
C GLU A 33 -10.00 -22.49 -10.50
N PRO A 34 -9.20 -22.19 -11.54
CA PRO A 34 -8.15 -23.11 -11.99
C PRO A 34 -6.99 -23.29 -11.01
N ILE A 35 -6.65 -22.26 -10.22
CA ILE A 35 -5.54 -22.35 -9.26
C ILE A 35 -5.94 -23.02 -7.93
N ALA A 36 -7.23 -23.00 -7.57
CA ALA A 36 -7.69 -23.52 -6.28
C ALA A 36 -7.28 -25.00 -6.01
N PRO A 37 -7.48 -25.96 -6.93
CA PRO A 37 -7.08 -27.35 -6.70
C PRO A 37 -5.58 -27.54 -6.52
N VAL A 38 -4.75 -26.67 -7.15
CA VAL A 38 -3.29 -26.72 -7.00
C VAL A 38 -2.91 -26.30 -5.58
N LEU A 39 -3.48 -25.21 -5.08
CA LEU A 39 -3.23 -24.73 -3.71
C LEU A 39 -3.74 -25.70 -2.66
N GLU A 40 -4.93 -26.27 -2.85
CA GLU A 40 -5.49 -27.30 -1.95
C GLU A 40 -4.57 -28.51 -1.87
N LYS A 41 -4.11 -29.03 -3.01
CA LYS A 41 -3.20 -30.18 -3.06
C LYS A 41 -1.84 -29.88 -2.41
N MET A 42 -1.30 -28.68 -2.62
CA MET A 42 -0.07 -28.23 -1.94
C MET A 42 -0.26 -28.19 -0.43
N LEU A 43 -1.38 -27.64 0.02
CA LEU A 43 -1.73 -27.56 1.44
C LEU A 43 -1.90 -28.97 2.01
N GLU A 44 -2.67 -29.85 1.38
CA GLU A 44 -2.88 -31.23 1.83
C GLU A 44 -1.57 -31.99 2.00
N LYS A 45 -0.67 -31.88 1.01
CA LYS A 45 0.63 -32.56 1.04
C LYS A 45 1.67 -31.87 1.92
N SER A 46 1.49 -30.60 2.26
CA SER A 46 2.52 -29.75 2.88
C SER A 46 3.80 -29.73 2.01
N GLU A 47 3.62 -29.71 0.70
CA GLU A 47 4.72 -29.81 -0.26
C GLU A 47 4.45 -28.92 -1.47
N PHE A 48 5.44 -28.12 -1.84
CA PHE A 48 5.50 -27.42 -3.11
C PHE A 48 6.30 -28.25 -4.10
N THR A 49 5.75 -28.48 -5.29
CA THR A 49 6.37 -29.28 -6.35
C THR A 49 6.49 -28.47 -7.63
N TRP A 50 7.62 -28.58 -8.31
CA TRP A 50 7.87 -27.97 -9.62
C TRP A 50 8.72 -28.93 -10.49
N ASP A 51 8.92 -28.60 -11.77
CA ASP A 51 9.64 -29.46 -12.72
C ASP A 51 11.07 -29.82 -12.28
N GLY A 52 11.69 -29.02 -11.41
CA GLY A 52 13.05 -29.23 -10.90
C GLY A 52 13.14 -29.86 -9.51
N GLY A 53 12.02 -30.17 -8.85
CA GLY A 53 12.05 -30.80 -7.52
C GLY A 53 10.82 -30.55 -6.65
N SER A 54 10.98 -30.82 -5.36
CA SER A 54 9.98 -30.52 -4.34
C SER A 54 10.60 -29.99 -3.06
N VAL A 55 9.82 -29.23 -2.30
CA VAL A 55 10.21 -28.71 -1.00
C VAL A 55 9.03 -28.75 -0.05
N LYS A 56 9.30 -29.05 1.23
CA LYS A 56 8.27 -29.01 2.26
C LYS A 56 7.87 -27.57 2.57
N ILE A 57 6.59 -27.37 2.77
CA ILE A 57 6.02 -26.10 3.23
C ILE A 57 5.29 -26.30 4.55
N LEU A 58 5.27 -25.25 5.36
CA LEU A 58 4.64 -25.24 6.67
C LEU A 58 3.11 -25.19 6.52
N LYS A 59 2.43 -25.96 7.39
CA LYS A 59 0.97 -25.87 7.60
C LYS A 59 0.59 -25.01 8.80
N GLU A 60 1.50 -24.93 9.76
CA GLU A 60 1.31 -24.30 11.04
C GLU A 60 2.58 -23.53 11.39
N PHE A 61 2.41 -22.36 11.99
CA PHE A 61 3.51 -21.46 12.34
C PHE A 61 3.26 -20.74 13.68
N TYR A 62 2.05 -20.24 13.89
CA TYR A 62 1.70 -19.41 15.04
C TYR A 62 1.35 -20.23 16.29
N GLY A 63 1.01 -21.50 16.12
CA GLY A 63 0.53 -22.37 17.21
C GLY A 63 -0.88 -21.99 17.67
N ILE A 64 -1.64 -21.30 16.83
CA ILE A 64 -3.03 -20.89 17.09
C ILE A 64 -3.86 -21.45 15.93
N PRO A 65 -4.68 -22.50 16.16
CA PRO A 65 -5.32 -23.25 15.08
C PRO A 65 -6.06 -22.38 14.06
N LEU A 66 -6.83 -21.39 14.52
CA LEU A 66 -7.56 -20.47 13.63
C LEU A 66 -6.63 -19.60 12.78
N LEU A 67 -5.51 -19.11 13.33
CA LEU A 67 -4.57 -18.31 12.56
C LEU A 67 -3.80 -19.18 11.57
N ASP A 68 -3.37 -20.36 12.00
CA ASP A 68 -2.66 -21.30 11.15
C ASP A 68 -3.54 -21.75 9.98
N GLU A 69 -4.81 -22.08 10.22
CA GLU A 69 -5.77 -22.44 9.16
C GLU A 69 -5.95 -21.33 8.12
N ILE A 70 -6.18 -20.09 8.56
CA ILE A 70 -6.39 -18.94 7.67
C ILE A 70 -5.12 -18.66 6.86
N PHE A 71 -3.97 -18.56 7.52
CA PHE A 71 -2.72 -18.15 6.87
C PHE A 71 -2.04 -19.28 6.11
N ALA A 72 -2.36 -20.55 6.36
CA ALA A 72 -1.87 -21.64 5.53
C ALA A 72 -2.33 -21.48 4.07
N HIS A 73 -3.61 -21.17 3.84
CA HIS A 73 -4.14 -20.94 2.49
C HIS A 73 -3.43 -19.78 1.79
N ILE A 74 -3.22 -18.67 2.52
CA ILE A 74 -2.57 -17.48 1.97
C ILE A 74 -1.09 -17.76 1.68
N THR A 75 -0.36 -18.36 2.62
CA THR A 75 1.07 -18.62 2.47
C THR A 75 1.38 -19.61 1.35
N VAL A 76 0.50 -20.58 1.09
CA VAL A 76 0.60 -21.52 -0.04
C VAL A 76 0.48 -20.78 -1.38
N ALA A 77 -0.46 -19.83 -1.51
CA ALA A 77 -0.56 -18.98 -2.71
C ALA A 77 0.69 -18.12 -2.90
N PHE A 78 1.23 -17.54 -1.83
CA PHE A 78 2.49 -16.78 -1.90
C PHE A 78 3.72 -17.66 -2.16
N ALA A 79 3.70 -18.95 -1.81
CA ALA A 79 4.78 -19.87 -2.19
C ALA A 79 4.87 -20.01 -3.71
N GLN A 80 3.73 -20.09 -4.42
CA GLN A 80 3.71 -20.06 -5.89
C GLN A 80 4.31 -18.76 -6.45
N LEU A 81 4.10 -17.63 -5.78
CA LEU A 81 4.66 -16.35 -6.19
C LEU A 81 6.16 -16.22 -5.87
N GLN A 82 6.61 -16.72 -4.72
CA GLN A 82 7.95 -16.46 -4.18
C GLN A 82 8.99 -17.54 -4.50
N PHE A 83 8.56 -18.73 -4.93
CA PHE A 83 9.46 -19.85 -5.20
C PHE A 83 9.92 -19.92 -6.66
N PHE A 84 9.52 -18.95 -7.48
CA PHE A 84 9.98 -18.81 -8.86
C PHE A 84 9.48 -19.94 -9.79
N SER A 85 8.31 -20.54 -9.52
CA SER A 85 7.65 -21.47 -10.47
C SER A 85 7.20 -20.75 -11.74
N ASP A 86 6.58 -19.58 -11.60
CA ASP A 86 6.32 -18.65 -12.70
C ASP A 86 7.21 -17.41 -12.55
N PRO A 87 8.26 -17.25 -13.38
CA PRO A 87 9.14 -16.09 -13.35
C PRO A 87 8.40 -14.76 -13.49
N LYS A 88 7.33 -14.69 -14.30
CA LYS A 88 6.57 -13.46 -14.51
C LYS A 88 5.81 -13.08 -13.23
N ALA A 89 5.15 -14.04 -12.60
CA ALA A 89 4.46 -13.82 -11.33
C ALA A 89 5.43 -13.47 -10.19
N TYR A 90 6.61 -14.10 -10.14
CA TYR A 90 7.64 -13.78 -9.15
C TYR A 90 8.12 -12.33 -9.27
N TRP A 91 8.48 -11.90 -10.48
CA TRP A 91 8.97 -10.54 -10.70
C TRP A 91 7.87 -9.50 -10.44
N HIS A 92 6.63 -9.78 -10.84
CA HIS A 92 5.50 -8.93 -10.51
C HIS A 92 5.34 -8.80 -8.99
N SER A 93 5.22 -9.93 -8.28
CA SER A 93 4.92 -9.95 -6.85
C SER A 93 6.01 -9.26 -6.02
N LEU A 94 7.29 -9.43 -6.40
CA LEU A 94 8.40 -8.72 -5.78
C LEU A 94 8.22 -7.20 -5.89
N VAL A 95 7.97 -6.68 -7.10
CA VAL A 95 7.76 -5.25 -7.35
C VAL A 95 6.53 -4.74 -6.60
N PHE A 96 5.40 -5.42 -6.74
CA PHE A 96 4.13 -4.99 -6.15
C PHE A 96 4.22 -4.91 -4.63
N LEU A 97 4.73 -5.94 -3.96
CA LEU A 97 4.84 -5.93 -2.51
C LEU A 97 5.91 -4.95 -2.02
N THR A 98 7.03 -4.76 -2.74
CA THR A 98 7.97 -3.69 -2.38
C THR A 98 7.31 -2.32 -2.48
N ASP A 99 6.56 -2.06 -3.55
CA ASP A 99 5.80 -0.82 -3.74
C ASP A 99 4.75 -0.60 -2.65
N PHE A 100 4.07 -1.68 -2.25
CA PHE A 100 3.03 -1.61 -1.23
C PHE A 100 3.54 -1.11 0.13
N ALA A 101 4.83 -1.26 0.45
CA ALA A 101 5.41 -0.67 1.67
C ALA A 101 5.19 0.85 1.73
N GLY A 102 5.26 1.54 0.59
CA GLY A 102 4.97 2.97 0.48
C GLY A 102 3.51 3.31 0.75
N MET A 103 2.58 2.51 0.24
CA MET A 103 1.15 2.68 0.53
C MET A 103 0.81 2.33 1.98
N TYR A 104 1.45 1.30 2.53
CA TYR A 104 1.31 0.92 3.93
C TYR A 104 1.79 2.02 4.88
N MET A 105 2.89 2.70 4.54
CA MET A 105 3.35 3.90 5.24
C MET A 105 2.26 4.99 5.28
N VAL A 106 1.58 5.22 4.16
CA VAL A 106 0.45 6.16 4.08
C VAL A 106 -0.68 5.71 5.03
N PHE A 107 -1.08 4.44 5.02
CA PHE A 107 -2.12 3.95 5.94
C PHE A 107 -1.74 4.12 7.41
N LEU A 108 -0.47 3.84 7.76
CA LEU A 108 0.05 4.05 9.11
C LEU A 108 -0.06 5.52 9.51
N ILE A 109 0.54 6.44 8.76
CA ILE A 109 0.62 7.85 9.16
C ILE A 109 -0.74 8.55 9.14
N GLU A 110 -1.59 8.21 8.18
CA GLU A 110 -2.94 8.76 8.10
C GLU A 110 -3.80 8.35 9.30
N GLY A 111 -3.59 7.15 9.85
CA GLY A 111 -4.24 6.71 11.08
C GLY A 111 -3.91 7.58 12.29
N TYR A 112 -2.75 8.23 12.32
CA TYR A 112 -2.35 9.11 13.43
C TYR A 112 -2.90 10.53 13.34
N ARG A 113 -3.45 10.97 12.20
CA ARG A 113 -3.98 12.33 12.05
C ARG A 113 -5.26 12.55 12.87
N PRO A 114 -5.37 13.66 13.62
CA PRO A 114 -6.57 13.98 14.41
C PRO A 114 -7.87 14.11 13.60
N ALA A 115 -7.80 14.52 12.34
CA ALA A 115 -8.93 14.63 11.41
C ALA A 115 -9.65 13.31 11.15
N ASN A 116 -8.89 12.21 11.19
CA ASN A 116 -9.28 10.90 10.71
C ASN A 116 -9.91 10.10 11.84
N LYS A 117 -11.21 10.32 12.09
CA LYS A 117 -11.97 9.64 13.16
C LYS A 117 -12.74 8.41 12.69
N PHE A 118 -12.87 8.20 11.39
CA PHE A 118 -13.57 7.03 10.85
C PHE A 118 -12.75 5.76 11.07
N PRO A 119 -13.29 4.67 11.64
CA PRO A 119 -12.50 3.51 12.07
C PRO A 119 -11.58 2.92 11.00
N LEU A 120 -12.06 2.80 9.74
CA LEU A 120 -11.25 2.25 8.64
C LEU A 120 -10.03 3.12 8.29
N VAL A 121 -10.08 4.41 8.61
CA VAL A 121 -8.95 5.32 8.41
C VAL A 121 -8.11 5.44 9.68
N ARG A 122 -8.76 5.48 10.84
CA ARG A 122 -8.13 5.71 12.15
C ARG A 122 -7.24 4.56 12.58
N PHE A 123 -7.66 3.32 12.34
CA PHE A 123 -6.95 2.14 12.81
C PHE A 123 -6.13 1.52 11.68
N PRO A 124 -4.81 1.78 11.63
CA PRO A 124 -3.95 1.33 10.53
C PRO A 124 -3.76 -0.20 10.47
N LEU A 125 -4.36 -0.93 11.41
CA LEU A 125 -4.45 -2.38 11.42
C LEU A 125 -5.52 -2.92 10.47
N ILE A 126 -6.68 -2.25 10.37
CA ILE A 126 -7.88 -2.85 9.78
C ILE A 126 -7.68 -3.12 8.29
N ILE A 127 -7.25 -2.12 7.54
CA ILE A 127 -7.13 -2.21 6.08
C ILE A 127 -6.03 -3.19 5.66
N PRO A 128 -4.79 -3.12 6.19
CA PRO A 128 -3.77 -4.07 5.81
C PRO A 128 -4.10 -5.49 6.26
N LEU A 129 -4.76 -5.70 7.41
CA LEU A 129 -5.20 -7.04 7.82
C LEU A 129 -6.29 -7.60 6.89
N LEU A 130 -7.31 -6.81 6.55
CA LEU A 130 -8.33 -7.22 5.57
C LEU A 130 -7.72 -7.51 4.20
N SER A 131 -6.67 -6.78 3.81
CA SER A 131 -5.99 -7.00 2.54
C SER A 131 -5.27 -8.35 2.44
N GLN A 132 -4.88 -8.95 3.56
CA GLN A 132 -4.34 -10.32 3.57
C GLN A 132 -5.40 -11.36 3.21
N LEU A 133 -6.66 -11.09 3.55
CA LEU A 133 -7.78 -12.02 3.35
C LEU A 133 -8.46 -11.86 1.98
N MET A 134 -8.52 -10.62 1.47
CA MET A 134 -9.34 -10.29 0.29
C MET A 134 -8.54 -9.66 -0.85
N GLY A 135 -7.21 -9.57 -0.74
CA GLY A 135 -6.37 -8.78 -1.64
C GLY A 135 -6.52 -7.27 -1.42
N ILE A 136 -5.44 -6.53 -1.61
CA ILE A 136 -5.45 -5.08 -1.39
C ILE A 136 -6.24 -4.35 -2.49
N GLY A 137 -6.34 -4.90 -3.69
CA GLY A 137 -7.09 -4.36 -4.81
C GLY A 137 -8.60 -4.29 -4.58
N VAL A 138 -9.14 -5.06 -3.62
CA VAL A 138 -10.53 -4.91 -3.15
C VAL A 138 -10.60 -3.86 -2.04
N VAL A 139 -9.68 -3.93 -1.07
CA VAL A 139 -9.80 -3.20 0.19
C VAL A 139 -9.31 -1.74 0.07
N ALA A 140 -8.24 -1.47 -0.67
CA ALA A 140 -7.70 -0.13 -0.89
C ALA A 140 -8.72 0.82 -1.55
N PRO A 141 -9.44 0.45 -2.63
CA PRO A 141 -10.47 1.33 -3.17
C PRO A 141 -11.58 1.67 -2.17
N ILE A 142 -12.01 0.70 -1.34
CA ILE A 142 -12.98 0.93 -0.27
C ILE A 142 -12.42 1.92 0.77
N TYR A 143 -11.17 1.72 1.19
CA TYR A 143 -10.48 2.65 2.08
C TYR A 143 -10.44 4.06 1.50
N PHE A 144 -9.96 4.21 0.27
CA PHE A 144 -9.80 5.52 -0.38
C PHE A 144 -11.13 6.23 -0.60
N PHE A 145 -12.19 5.49 -0.93
CA PHE A 145 -13.55 6.01 -0.99
C PHE A 145 -13.98 6.61 0.36
N PHE A 146 -13.90 5.83 1.43
CA PHE A 146 -14.30 6.31 2.76
C PHE A 146 -13.39 7.43 3.25
N PHE A 147 -12.09 7.35 2.98
CA PHE A 147 -11.14 8.41 3.29
C PHE A 147 -11.60 9.72 2.67
N TYR A 148 -11.83 9.73 1.36
CA TYR A 148 -12.24 10.95 0.66
C TYR A 148 -13.59 11.49 1.18
N VAL A 149 -14.57 10.62 1.41
CA VAL A 149 -15.90 11.02 1.91
C VAL A 149 -15.82 11.65 3.30
N PHE A 150 -14.99 11.11 4.19
CA PHE A 150 -14.89 11.55 5.58
C PHE A 150 -13.82 12.62 5.84
N THR A 151 -12.99 12.94 4.85
CA THR A 151 -11.91 13.94 4.94
C THR A 151 -12.13 15.07 3.93
N PRO A 152 -13.12 15.96 4.17
CA PRO A 152 -13.37 17.14 3.34
C PRO A 152 -12.22 18.15 3.41
N ALA A 153 -12.14 19.04 2.43
CA ALA A 153 -11.04 20.00 2.25
C ALA A 153 -10.65 20.73 3.54
N TYR A 154 -11.61 21.26 4.31
CA TYR A 154 -11.30 22.00 5.54
C TYR A 154 -10.48 21.17 6.55
N LYS A 155 -10.70 19.85 6.65
CA LYS A 155 -9.93 18.99 7.55
C LYS A 155 -8.48 18.83 7.12
N LEU A 156 -8.23 18.83 5.81
CA LEU A 156 -6.90 18.77 5.23
C LEU A 156 -6.17 20.10 5.44
N THR A 157 -6.87 21.23 5.27
CA THR A 157 -6.27 22.57 5.31
C THR A 157 -6.11 23.16 6.73
N THR A 158 -6.58 22.45 7.76
CA THR A 158 -6.53 22.92 9.15
C THR A 158 -5.35 22.25 9.89
N PRO A 159 -4.30 22.98 10.29
CA PRO A 159 -3.09 22.39 10.88
C PRO A 159 -3.33 21.46 12.08
N SER A 160 -4.23 21.84 12.99
CA SER A 160 -4.57 21.02 14.16
C SER A 160 -5.30 19.71 13.83
N LEU A 161 -5.81 19.57 12.62
CA LEU A 161 -6.56 18.40 12.17
C LEU A 161 -5.71 17.50 11.27
N HIS A 162 -4.84 18.06 10.43
CA HIS A 162 -4.05 17.26 9.49
C HIS A 162 -2.69 16.82 10.03
N ARG A 163 -2.11 17.42 11.07
CA ARG A 163 -0.75 17.05 11.51
C ARG A 163 -0.74 15.73 12.31
N PRO A 164 0.08 14.73 11.93
CA PRO A 164 0.17 13.46 12.65
C PRO A 164 1.02 13.54 13.94
N GLY A 165 1.91 14.53 14.04
CA GLY A 165 2.87 14.67 15.14
C GLY A 165 4.24 14.07 14.83
N VAL A 166 5.29 14.63 15.45
CA VAL A 166 6.70 14.22 15.27
C VAL A 166 6.93 12.75 15.65
N ALA A 167 6.37 12.28 16.77
CA ALA A 167 6.63 10.94 17.27
C ALA A 167 6.13 9.83 16.31
N PRO A 168 4.89 9.88 15.78
CA PRO A 168 4.48 8.99 14.71
C PRO A 168 5.37 9.08 13.46
N CYS A 169 5.78 10.28 13.03
CA CYS A 169 6.67 10.42 11.87
C CYS A 169 8.01 9.68 12.10
N LEU A 170 8.63 9.84 13.27
CA LEU A 170 9.87 9.15 13.64
C LEU A 170 9.70 7.62 13.74
N ALA A 171 8.51 7.15 14.13
CA ALA A 171 8.22 5.73 14.29
C ALA A 171 8.06 4.99 12.96
N LEU A 172 7.76 5.68 11.84
CA LEU A 172 7.45 5.05 10.55
C LEU A 172 8.58 4.17 10.03
N LEU A 173 9.77 4.75 9.82
CA LEU A 173 10.87 4.04 9.17
C LEU A 173 11.37 2.84 9.99
N PRO A 174 11.58 2.94 11.32
CA PRO A 174 11.89 1.77 12.15
C PRO A 174 10.80 0.70 12.10
N THR A 175 9.53 1.09 12.12
CA THR A 175 8.40 0.14 12.03
C THR A 175 8.45 -0.63 10.72
N LEU A 176 8.49 0.08 9.57
CA LEU A 176 8.52 -0.57 8.25
C LEU A 176 9.75 -1.46 8.07
N THR A 177 10.91 -1.03 8.57
CA THR A 177 12.14 -1.83 8.52
C THR A 177 11.97 -3.13 9.30
N LEU A 178 11.49 -3.04 10.55
CA LEU A 178 11.40 -4.18 11.46
C LEU A 178 10.26 -5.14 11.14
N THR A 179 9.12 -4.65 10.65
CA THR A 179 7.91 -5.47 10.54
C THR A 179 7.51 -5.80 9.11
N TYR A 180 8.05 -5.07 8.11
CA TYR A 180 7.73 -5.29 6.71
C TYR A 180 8.95 -5.80 5.94
N PHE A 181 10.02 -5.00 5.86
CA PHE A 181 11.17 -5.34 5.02
C PHE A 181 12.02 -6.50 5.57
N SER A 182 12.09 -6.64 6.90
CA SER A 182 12.85 -7.70 7.57
C SER A 182 12.41 -9.12 7.17
N SER A 183 11.13 -9.31 6.81
CA SER A 183 10.57 -10.58 6.36
C SER A 183 10.29 -10.60 4.86
N HIS A 184 9.92 -9.46 4.26
CA HIS A 184 9.63 -9.36 2.83
C HIS A 184 10.83 -9.78 1.97
N PHE A 185 12.01 -9.17 2.13
CA PHE A 185 13.11 -9.50 1.24
C PHE A 185 13.65 -10.93 1.45
N PRO A 186 13.76 -11.44 2.68
CA PRO A 186 14.11 -12.84 2.88
C PRO A 186 13.10 -13.85 2.31
N SER A 187 11.80 -13.52 2.23
CA SER A 187 10.82 -14.42 1.60
C SER A 187 11.04 -14.57 0.09
N TYR A 188 11.75 -13.64 -0.56
CA TYR A 188 12.09 -13.71 -1.99
C TYR A 188 13.53 -14.15 -2.27
N PHE A 189 14.49 -13.74 -1.44
CA PHE A 189 15.91 -13.86 -1.78
C PHE A 189 16.68 -14.88 -0.95
N HIS A 190 16.08 -15.44 0.11
CA HIS A 190 16.76 -16.47 0.87
C HIS A 190 17.07 -17.70 -0.03
N PRO A 191 18.27 -18.31 0.03
CA PRO A 191 18.64 -19.39 -0.89
C PRO A 191 17.83 -20.69 -0.66
N SER A 192 17.42 -20.96 0.57
CA SER A 192 16.52 -22.08 0.89
C SER A 192 15.05 -21.67 0.72
N LEU A 193 14.30 -22.44 -0.07
CA LEU A 193 12.85 -22.30 -0.25
C LEU A 193 12.07 -22.54 1.07
N GLU A 194 12.54 -23.45 1.93
CA GLU A 194 11.91 -23.68 3.24
C GLU A 194 11.98 -22.41 4.11
N ALA A 195 13.15 -21.76 4.11
CA ALA A 195 13.32 -20.50 4.82
C ALA A 195 12.55 -19.35 4.16
N ARG A 196 12.40 -19.33 2.82
CA ARG A 196 11.47 -18.39 2.16
C ARG A 196 10.04 -18.57 2.67
N ASN A 197 9.58 -19.82 2.81
CA ASN A 197 8.27 -20.12 3.40
C ASN A 197 8.16 -19.58 4.82
N TRP A 198 9.17 -19.81 5.65
CA TRP A 198 9.21 -19.35 7.03
C TRP A 198 9.12 -17.82 7.14
N TRP A 199 9.88 -17.09 6.31
CA TRP A 199 9.80 -15.63 6.25
C TRP A 199 8.47 -15.13 5.70
N ASN A 200 7.88 -15.84 4.73
CA ASN A 200 6.55 -15.54 4.23
C ASN A 200 5.50 -15.62 5.34
N TRP A 201 5.53 -16.68 6.16
CA TRP A 201 4.66 -16.79 7.34
C TRP A 201 4.79 -15.57 8.25
N ILE A 202 6.00 -15.17 8.64
CA ILE A 202 6.20 -13.96 9.45
C ILE A 202 5.60 -12.73 8.79
N TRP A 203 5.79 -12.59 7.48
CA TRP A 203 5.32 -11.45 6.72
C TRP A 203 3.79 -11.34 6.70
N GLN A 204 3.04 -12.45 6.64
CA GLN A 204 1.57 -12.38 6.57
C GLN A 204 0.91 -11.60 7.73
N LEU A 205 1.55 -11.58 8.91
CA LEU A 205 1.09 -10.81 10.06
C LEU A 205 1.73 -9.41 10.19
N PHE A 206 2.42 -8.91 9.15
CA PHE A 206 2.95 -7.53 9.13
C PHE A 206 1.92 -6.47 9.55
N PRO A 207 0.59 -6.57 9.26
CA PRO A 207 -0.38 -5.59 9.72
C PRO A 207 -0.44 -5.49 11.25
N ILE A 208 -0.38 -6.65 11.92
CA ILE A 208 -0.42 -6.76 13.37
C ILE A 208 0.88 -6.22 13.94
N TRP A 209 2.02 -6.79 13.52
CA TRP A 209 3.33 -6.39 14.01
C TRP A 209 3.59 -4.91 13.78
N GLY A 210 3.32 -4.40 12.57
CA GLY A 210 3.55 -3.01 12.22
C GLY A 210 2.66 -2.05 12.99
N SER A 211 1.38 -2.37 13.20
CA SER A 211 0.48 -1.50 13.99
C SER A 211 0.90 -1.41 15.46
N PHE A 212 1.25 -2.53 16.09
CA PHE A 212 1.69 -2.56 17.49
C PHE A 212 3.08 -1.93 17.67
N THR A 213 4.03 -2.21 16.76
CA THR A 213 5.36 -1.58 16.77
C THR A 213 5.27 -0.07 16.58
N MET A 214 4.46 0.39 15.61
CA MET A 214 4.22 1.82 15.39
C MET A 214 3.69 2.50 16.66
N LEU A 215 2.71 1.86 17.32
CA LEU A 215 2.14 2.38 18.57
C LEU A 215 3.16 2.41 19.70
N ALA A 216 3.94 1.33 19.87
CA ALA A 216 4.95 1.22 20.91
C ALA A 216 6.04 2.28 20.74
N ILE A 217 6.65 2.38 19.55
CA ILE A 217 7.72 3.35 19.26
C ILE A 217 7.18 4.77 19.39
N SER A 218 5.99 5.07 18.85
CA SER A 218 5.39 6.40 18.97
C SER A 218 5.18 6.81 20.44
N LYS A 219 4.71 5.89 21.29
CA LYS A 219 4.51 6.15 22.72
C LYS A 219 5.83 6.32 23.47
N ILE A 220 6.85 5.52 23.16
CA ILE A 220 8.18 5.64 23.77
C ILE A 220 8.77 7.03 23.47
N ILE A 221 8.75 7.44 22.20
CA ILE A 221 9.25 8.76 21.78
C ILE A 221 8.46 9.89 22.44
N SER A 222 7.12 9.79 22.46
CA SER A 222 6.26 10.81 23.07
C SER A 222 6.44 10.92 24.58
N GLY A 223 6.71 9.80 25.27
CA GLY A 223 6.92 9.77 26.72
C GLY A 223 8.28 10.35 27.15
N SER A 224 9.27 10.35 26.25
CA SER A 224 10.61 10.88 26.51
C SER A 224 10.72 12.41 26.41
N GLY A 225 9.70 13.12 25.92
CA GLY A 225 9.71 14.57 25.77
C GLY A 225 8.44 15.25 26.30
N LYS A 226 8.58 16.26 27.17
CA LYS A 226 7.53 17.24 27.41
C LYS A 226 7.69 18.36 26.39
N THR A 227 6.96 18.34 25.28
CA THR A 227 7.01 19.45 24.32
C THR A 227 5.61 19.94 23.96
N ARG A 228 5.37 21.22 24.27
CA ARG A 228 4.30 22.01 23.66
C ARG A 228 4.56 22.04 22.16
N SER A 229 3.52 21.88 21.35
CA SER A 229 3.65 21.93 19.89
C SER A 229 4.18 23.30 19.45
N THR A 230 5.32 23.32 18.77
CA THR A 230 5.94 24.54 18.21
C THR A 230 5.95 24.53 16.68
N LYS A 231 6.32 25.67 16.08
CA LYS A 231 6.56 25.79 14.62
C LYS A 231 7.71 24.90 14.15
N ASP A 232 8.70 24.64 15.02
CA ASP A 232 9.84 23.77 14.73
C ASP A 232 9.39 22.33 14.45
N ASP A 233 8.38 21.87 15.19
CA ASP A 233 7.79 20.54 15.03
C ASP A 233 7.18 20.31 13.64
N SER A 234 6.61 21.35 13.02
CA SER A 234 5.97 21.21 11.69
C SER A 234 6.99 21.01 10.60
N ASN A 235 8.11 21.75 10.67
CA ASN A 235 9.21 21.60 9.74
C ASN A 235 9.91 20.25 9.96
N GLN A 236 10.08 19.87 11.23
CA GLN A 236 10.65 18.57 11.59
C GLN A 236 9.81 17.39 11.08
N GLU A 237 8.49 17.41 11.28
CA GLU A 237 7.56 16.41 10.74
C GLU A 237 7.77 16.21 9.24
N LEU A 238 7.77 17.31 8.48
CA LEU A 238 7.92 17.28 7.03
C LEU A 238 9.29 16.76 6.60
N VAL A 239 10.37 17.16 7.27
CA VAL A 239 11.73 16.66 7.01
C VAL A 239 11.81 15.14 7.22
N ILE A 240 11.22 14.63 8.31
CA ILE A 240 11.18 13.19 8.59
C ILE A 240 10.38 12.44 7.53
N LEU A 241 9.23 12.99 7.12
CA LEU A 241 8.40 12.40 6.06
C LEU A 241 9.13 12.40 4.72
N ARG A 242 9.84 13.47 4.35
CA ARG A 242 10.68 13.51 3.14
C ARG A 242 11.72 12.39 3.14
N ILE A 243 12.48 12.25 4.23
CA ILE A 243 13.51 11.22 4.35
C ILE A 243 12.88 9.83 4.18
N THR A 244 11.77 9.58 4.90
CA THR A 244 11.07 8.29 4.85
C THR A 244 10.57 8.01 3.44
N VAL A 245 9.87 8.95 2.80
CA VAL A 245 9.33 8.80 1.45
C VAL A 245 10.45 8.60 0.43
N TYR A 246 11.52 9.39 0.47
CA TYR A 246 12.63 9.26 -0.48
C TYR A 246 13.35 7.91 -0.34
N LEU A 247 13.52 7.39 0.89
CA LEU A 247 14.08 6.07 1.09
C LEU A 247 13.17 4.96 0.54
N LEU A 248 11.86 5.02 0.82
CA LEU A 248 10.90 4.04 0.29
C LEU A 248 10.82 4.11 -1.24
N ALA A 249 10.78 5.33 -1.81
CA ALA A 249 10.76 5.53 -3.25
C ALA A 249 12.06 5.03 -3.90
N PHE A 250 13.21 5.22 -3.24
CA PHE A 250 14.46 4.66 -3.70
C PHE A 250 14.44 3.12 -3.71
N ILE A 251 13.96 2.49 -2.63
CA ILE A 251 13.83 1.02 -2.56
C ILE A 251 12.90 0.49 -3.66
N SER A 252 11.71 1.08 -3.83
CA SER A 252 10.77 0.74 -4.89
C SER A 252 11.37 0.91 -6.29
N THR A 253 11.98 2.06 -6.56
CA THR A 253 12.63 2.35 -7.85
C THR A 253 13.78 1.39 -8.12
N ALA A 254 14.58 1.06 -7.10
CA ALA A 254 15.67 0.09 -7.22
C ALA A 254 15.14 -1.31 -7.55
N THR A 255 14.07 -1.76 -6.87
CA THR A 255 13.42 -3.05 -7.17
C THR A 255 12.82 -3.06 -8.58
N TRP A 256 12.20 -1.96 -9.02
CA TRP A 256 11.70 -1.79 -10.38
C TRP A 256 12.82 -1.99 -11.41
N TRP A 257 13.90 -1.22 -11.30
CA TRP A 257 15.03 -1.30 -12.23
C TRP A 257 15.83 -2.60 -12.12
N TYR A 258 15.85 -3.24 -10.96
CA TYR A 258 16.44 -4.56 -10.79
C TYR A 258 15.63 -5.64 -11.52
N THR A 259 14.30 -5.49 -11.53
CA THR A 259 13.36 -6.47 -12.10
C THR A 259 13.28 -6.39 -13.63
N ILE A 260 13.20 -5.18 -14.21
CA ILE A 260 13.05 -4.98 -15.65
C ILE A 260 14.03 -5.81 -16.52
N PRO A 261 15.35 -5.82 -16.28
CA PRO A 261 16.29 -6.60 -17.09
C PRO A 261 16.20 -8.12 -16.86
N LYS A 262 15.45 -8.58 -15.85
CA LYS A 262 15.23 -10.00 -15.54
C LYS A 262 13.95 -10.56 -16.15
N ILE A 263 13.09 -9.71 -16.67
CA ILE A 263 11.84 -10.12 -17.33
C ILE A 263 12.18 -10.69 -18.71
N GLU A 264 11.67 -11.89 -18.96
CA GLU A 264 11.65 -12.49 -20.30
C GLU A 264 10.37 -12.07 -21.03
N GLY A 265 10.52 -11.54 -22.25
CA GLY A 265 9.42 -11.05 -23.06
C GLY A 265 8.97 -9.61 -22.73
N PRO A 266 7.80 -9.19 -23.23
CA PRO A 266 7.27 -7.85 -22.99
C PRO A 266 6.97 -7.57 -21.51
N VAL A 267 7.42 -6.41 -21.01
CA VAL A 267 7.13 -5.92 -19.64
C VAL A 267 5.62 -5.86 -19.36
N SER A 268 4.81 -5.60 -20.38
CA SER A 268 3.35 -5.61 -20.27
C SER A 268 2.77 -6.98 -19.89
N GLU A 269 3.39 -8.09 -20.32
CA GLU A 269 2.93 -9.44 -19.94
C GLU A 269 3.15 -9.74 -18.46
N VAL A 270 4.08 -9.01 -17.82
CA VAL A 270 4.31 -9.11 -16.37
C VAL A 270 3.33 -8.23 -15.62
N PHE A 271 3.19 -6.95 -15.98
CA PHE A 271 2.46 -5.98 -15.15
C PHE A 271 1.02 -5.68 -15.56
N MET A 272 0.59 -6.05 -16.77
CA MET A 272 -0.76 -5.75 -17.28
C MET A 272 -1.60 -7.03 -17.40
N PRO A 273 -2.85 -7.03 -16.91
CA PRO A 273 -3.80 -8.11 -17.15
C PRO A 273 -3.95 -8.37 -18.64
N GLN A 274 -3.92 -9.65 -19.01
CA GLN A 274 -4.23 -10.09 -20.38
C GLN A 274 -5.69 -10.56 -20.52
N TYR A 275 -6.30 -10.95 -19.40
CA TYR A 275 -7.59 -11.64 -19.35
C TYR A 275 -8.75 -10.72 -18.92
N PHE A 276 -9.19 -9.88 -19.86
CA PHE A 276 -10.23 -8.87 -19.61
C PHE A 276 -11.67 -9.40 -19.65
N VAL A 277 -11.92 -10.47 -20.39
CA VAL A 277 -13.26 -11.05 -20.57
C VAL A 277 -13.25 -12.52 -20.17
N GLU A 278 -12.36 -13.30 -20.78
CA GLU A 278 -12.20 -14.74 -20.53
C GLU A 278 -11.37 -15.01 -19.27
N SER A 279 -11.57 -16.18 -18.66
CA SER A 279 -10.76 -16.65 -17.54
C SER A 279 -9.53 -17.42 -18.05
N PRO A 280 -8.35 -17.23 -17.44
CA PRO A 280 -7.17 -18.06 -17.70
C PRO A 280 -7.52 -19.53 -17.46
N GLN A 281 -6.97 -20.43 -18.27
CA GLN A 281 -7.17 -21.88 -18.09
C GLN A 281 -6.03 -22.51 -17.27
N GLU A 282 -4.81 -22.00 -17.43
CA GLU A 282 -3.65 -22.49 -16.72
C GLU A 282 -3.57 -21.91 -15.30
N PRO A 283 -3.31 -22.73 -14.26
CA PRO A 283 -3.26 -22.29 -12.87
C PRO A 283 -2.29 -21.13 -12.59
N ASP A 284 -1.08 -21.20 -13.14
CA ASP A 284 -0.05 -20.16 -12.91
C ASP A 284 -0.46 -18.83 -13.57
N GLU A 285 -1.05 -18.90 -14.76
CA GLU A 285 -1.58 -17.71 -15.44
C GLU A 285 -2.77 -17.10 -14.72
N CYS A 286 -3.59 -17.94 -14.10
CA CYS A 286 -4.68 -17.53 -13.23
C CYS A 286 -4.16 -16.70 -12.06
N LEU A 287 -3.22 -17.23 -11.28
CA LEU A 287 -2.65 -16.52 -10.14
C LEU A 287 -1.92 -15.23 -10.56
N ARG A 288 -1.15 -15.28 -11.64
CA ARG A 288 -0.50 -14.10 -12.23
C ARG A 288 -1.52 -13.02 -12.63
N SER A 289 -2.63 -13.42 -13.23
CA SER A 289 -3.69 -12.47 -13.64
C SER A 289 -4.36 -11.82 -12.43
N ILE A 290 -4.64 -12.58 -11.38
CA ILE A 290 -5.18 -12.04 -10.11
C ILE A 290 -4.22 -10.99 -9.55
N LEU A 291 -2.92 -11.29 -9.50
CA LEU A 291 -1.89 -10.39 -9.01
C LEU A 291 -1.80 -9.10 -9.84
N GLN A 292 -1.91 -9.20 -11.18
CA GLN A 292 -1.93 -8.06 -12.08
C GLN A 292 -3.12 -7.14 -11.83
N TYR A 293 -4.31 -7.71 -11.65
CA TYR A 293 -5.49 -6.94 -11.27
C TYR A 293 -5.32 -6.30 -9.90
N ASP A 294 -4.76 -7.02 -8.92
CA ASP A 294 -4.55 -6.51 -7.57
C ASP A 294 -3.69 -5.24 -7.59
N TYR A 295 -2.56 -5.30 -8.31
CA TYR A 295 -1.65 -4.18 -8.46
C TYR A 295 -2.31 -2.97 -9.15
N ILE A 296 -2.94 -3.18 -10.30
CA ILE A 296 -3.57 -2.09 -11.07
C ILE A 296 -4.74 -1.47 -10.30
N CYS A 297 -5.63 -2.28 -9.72
CA CYS A 297 -6.77 -1.78 -8.97
C CYS A 297 -6.33 -0.97 -7.76
N THR A 298 -5.29 -1.44 -7.05
CA THR A 298 -4.73 -0.77 -5.87
C THR A 298 -4.16 0.59 -6.21
N TYR A 299 -3.24 0.67 -7.17
CA TYR A 299 -2.58 1.93 -7.50
C TYR A 299 -3.48 2.89 -8.26
N SER A 300 -4.35 2.40 -9.15
CA SER A 300 -5.30 3.26 -9.87
C SER A 300 -6.29 3.92 -8.91
N ALA A 301 -6.80 3.17 -7.93
CA ALA A 301 -7.64 3.74 -6.87
C ALA A 301 -6.88 4.77 -6.02
N GLY A 302 -5.61 4.49 -5.68
CA GLY A 302 -4.75 5.41 -4.93
C GLY A 302 -4.45 6.70 -5.70
N PHE A 303 -4.15 6.62 -6.99
CA PHE A 303 -3.92 7.80 -7.82
C PHE A 303 -5.20 8.63 -8.00
N LEU A 304 -6.34 7.99 -8.21
CA LEU A 304 -7.62 8.69 -8.31
C LEU A 304 -7.98 9.40 -6.99
N TRP A 305 -7.72 8.75 -5.86
CA TRP A 305 -7.86 9.35 -4.54
C TRP A 305 -6.95 10.57 -4.35
N LEU A 306 -5.67 10.48 -4.73
CA LEU A 306 -4.76 11.62 -4.70
C LEU A 306 -5.25 12.75 -5.61
N ALA A 307 -5.68 12.44 -6.84
CA ALA A 307 -6.25 13.43 -7.75
C ALA A 307 -7.45 14.16 -7.12
N TYR A 308 -8.36 13.44 -6.45
CA TYR A 308 -9.47 14.09 -5.77
C TYR A 308 -9.01 15.00 -4.63
N HIS A 309 -7.98 14.62 -3.87
CA HIS A 309 -7.38 15.50 -2.88
C HIS A 309 -6.73 16.75 -3.50
N PHE A 310 -6.05 16.63 -4.63
CA PHE A 310 -5.52 17.79 -5.36
C PHE A 310 -6.64 18.71 -5.87
N SER A 311 -7.77 18.15 -6.31
CA SER A 311 -8.96 18.95 -6.66
C SER A 311 -9.53 19.69 -5.45
N ASP A 312 -9.54 19.08 -4.26
CA ASP A 312 -9.94 19.74 -3.01
C ASP A 312 -8.97 20.88 -2.63
N LEU A 313 -7.66 20.67 -2.81
CA LEU A 313 -6.63 21.71 -2.57
C LEU A 313 -6.76 22.88 -3.55
N GLU A 314 -7.05 22.60 -4.82
CA GLU A 314 -7.30 23.61 -5.85
C GLU A 314 -8.55 24.45 -5.52
N LYS A 315 -9.66 23.81 -5.16
CA LYS A 315 -10.89 24.50 -4.71
C LYS A 315 -10.66 25.32 -3.43
N ALA A 316 -9.75 24.88 -2.57
CA ALA A 316 -9.37 25.61 -1.37
C ALA A 316 -8.37 26.76 -1.63
N GLY A 317 -7.95 26.98 -2.88
CA GLY A 317 -7.00 28.03 -3.26
C GLY A 317 -5.57 27.77 -2.79
N ILE A 318 -5.19 26.51 -2.59
CA ILE A 318 -3.84 26.14 -2.12
C ILE A 318 -2.86 25.98 -3.27
N CYS A 319 -3.32 25.42 -4.39
CA CYS A 319 -2.51 25.19 -5.57
C CYS A 319 -3.36 25.33 -6.83
N GLU A 320 -2.70 25.51 -7.97
CA GLU A 320 -3.33 25.37 -9.29
C GLU A 320 -2.74 24.12 -9.94
N VAL A 321 -3.58 23.20 -10.40
CA VAL A 321 -3.13 21.92 -10.94
C VAL A 321 -3.32 21.96 -12.46
N PRO A 322 -2.24 22.05 -13.26
CA PRO A 322 -2.35 21.94 -14.71
C PRO A 322 -2.58 20.46 -15.07
N TRP A 323 -3.84 19.99 -14.95
CA TRP A 323 -4.23 18.57 -15.00
C TRP A 323 -3.60 17.78 -16.14
N ILE A 324 -3.66 18.29 -17.38
CA ILE A 324 -3.08 17.61 -18.54
C ILE A 324 -1.57 17.44 -18.39
N ARG A 325 -0.87 18.52 -18.01
CA ARG A 325 0.59 18.48 -17.79
C ARG A 325 0.93 17.56 -16.62
N GLY A 326 0.14 17.61 -15.54
CA GLY A 326 0.30 16.73 -14.38
C GLY A 326 0.19 15.27 -14.75
N LEU A 327 -0.83 14.88 -15.54
CA LEU A 327 -1.02 13.52 -16.02
C LEU A 327 0.13 13.06 -16.93
N VAL A 328 0.59 13.92 -17.86
CA VAL A 328 1.72 13.60 -18.74
C VAL A 328 3.00 13.40 -17.94
N VAL A 329 3.31 14.31 -17.01
CA VAL A 329 4.49 14.20 -16.15
C VAL A 329 4.41 12.97 -15.26
N ALA A 330 3.25 12.70 -14.65
CA ALA A 330 3.04 11.51 -13.83
C ALA A 330 3.23 10.23 -14.65
N GLY A 331 2.73 10.18 -15.90
CA GLY A 331 2.95 9.06 -16.80
C GLY A 331 4.43 8.83 -17.10
N VAL A 332 5.16 9.88 -17.51
CA VAL A 332 6.60 9.78 -17.80
C VAL A 332 7.41 9.39 -16.56
N VAL A 333 7.16 10.05 -15.43
CA VAL A 333 7.86 9.75 -14.17
C VAL A 333 7.53 8.34 -13.70
N GLY A 334 6.26 7.90 -13.79
CA GLY A 334 5.83 6.56 -13.40
C GLY A 334 6.52 5.45 -14.17
N VAL A 335 6.79 5.63 -15.46
CA VAL A 335 7.59 4.67 -16.26
C VAL A 335 9.03 4.57 -15.73
N VAL A 336 9.60 5.69 -15.28
CA VAL A 336 11.00 5.75 -14.80
C VAL A 336 11.14 5.22 -13.37
N VAL A 337 10.25 5.60 -12.45
CA VAL A 337 10.41 5.27 -11.01
C VAL A 337 9.52 4.12 -10.54
N GLY A 338 8.62 3.64 -11.40
CA GLY A 338 7.57 2.68 -11.03
C GLY A 338 6.37 3.35 -10.34
N PRO A 339 5.19 2.69 -10.34
CA PRO A 339 3.97 3.29 -9.80
C PRO A 339 3.99 3.40 -8.27
N GLY A 340 4.68 2.50 -7.53
CA GLY A 340 4.82 2.62 -6.08
C GLY A 340 5.53 3.89 -5.64
N SER A 341 6.71 4.16 -6.20
CA SER A 341 7.46 5.38 -5.98
C SER A 341 6.67 6.61 -6.37
N LEU A 342 6.03 6.58 -7.55
CA LEU A 342 5.20 7.69 -8.02
C LEU A 342 4.07 8.01 -7.02
N PHE A 343 3.37 7.00 -6.50
CA PHE A 343 2.27 7.18 -5.55
C PHE A 343 2.72 7.93 -4.29
N ILE A 344 3.80 7.49 -3.64
CA ILE A 344 4.26 8.14 -2.40
C ILE A 344 4.91 9.51 -2.64
N LEU A 345 5.50 9.74 -3.82
CA LEU A 345 6.02 11.06 -4.19
C LEU A 345 4.89 12.07 -4.45
N ILE A 346 3.81 11.67 -5.12
CA ILE A 346 2.62 12.50 -5.30
C ILE A 346 1.94 12.75 -3.94
N TRP A 347 1.88 11.74 -3.07
CA TRP A 347 1.40 11.90 -1.71
C TRP A 347 2.27 12.89 -0.91
N LEU A 348 3.60 12.84 -1.01
CA LEU A 348 4.49 13.80 -0.36
C LEU A 348 4.28 15.21 -0.91
N LEU A 349 4.13 15.37 -2.22
CA LEU A 349 3.83 16.68 -2.82
C LEU A 349 2.57 17.30 -2.22
N ARG A 350 1.53 16.50 -1.95
CA ARG A 350 0.34 16.96 -1.24
C ARG A 350 0.68 17.47 0.17
N GLU A 351 1.54 16.77 0.91
CA GLU A 351 1.97 17.19 2.24
C GLU A 351 2.79 18.49 2.22
N GLU A 352 3.67 18.66 1.23
CA GLU A 352 4.42 19.90 1.01
C GLU A 352 3.50 21.10 0.82
N LEU A 353 2.46 20.95 -0.01
CA LEU A 353 1.49 22.02 -0.27
C LEU A 353 0.70 22.37 1.00
N LEU A 354 0.28 21.38 1.77
CA LEU A 354 -0.42 21.59 3.04
C LEU A 354 0.48 22.32 4.05
N ALA A 355 1.76 21.97 4.13
CA ALA A 355 2.72 22.64 5.01
C ALA A 355 2.97 24.11 4.59
N SER A 356 2.99 24.40 3.29
CA SER A 356 3.21 25.75 2.77
C SER A 356 2.11 26.74 3.19
N GLN A 357 0.84 26.33 3.20
CA GLN A 357 -0.29 27.15 3.64
C GLN A 357 -0.25 27.52 5.12
N ALA A 358 0.21 26.61 5.98
CA ALA A 358 0.33 26.88 7.41
C ALA A 358 1.29 28.06 7.68
N SER A 359 2.31 28.23 6.84
CA SER A 359 3.25 29.35 6.95
C SER A 359 2.67 30.70 6.52
N VAL A 360 1.75 30.72 5.54
CA VAL A 360 1.17 31.96 4.98
C VAL A 360 0.08 32.54 5.87
N ARG A 361 -0.88 31.72 6.34
CA ARG A 361 -2.03 32.18 7.15
C ARG A 361 -1.66 32.73 8.53
N GLU A 362 -0.47 32.44 9.03
CA GLU A 362 0.04 33.05 10.28
C GLU A 362 0.72 34.39 10.04
N THR A 363 1.27 34.65 8.85
CA THR A 363 1.89 35.94 8.50
C THR A 363 0.83 37.05 8.40
N GLU A 364 -0.40 36.71 8.02
CA GLU A 364 -1.56 37.62 7.99
C GLU A 364 -2.16 37.94 9.37
N LYS A 365 -1.68 37.30 10.45
CA LYS A 365 -2.15 37.55 11.83
C LYS A 365 -1.25 38.51 12.62
N PHE A 366 -0.16 38.97 12.02
CA PHE A 366 0.70 40.04 12.50
C PHE A 366 0.55 41.26 11.60
#